data_AF-A0A1A8VJ22-F1
#
_entry.id   AF-A0A1A8VJ22-F1
#
_cell.length_a   1.000
_cell.length_b   1.000
_cell.length_c   1.000
_cell.angle_alpha   90.00
_cell.angle_beta   90.00
_cell.angle_gamma   90.00
#
_symmetry.space_group_name_H-M   'P 1'
#
loop_
_entity.id
_entity.type
_entity.pdbx_description
1 polymer ?
#
loop_
_entity_poly.entity_id
_entity_poly.type
_entity_poly.pdbx_seq_one_letter_code
_entity_poly.pdbx_strand_id
1 'polypeptide(L)'
;MSEVVENKITELNIPCSIVGLIGCPAYINGYHVQLAQNFIKCKVIGNNIPPPFQIDVSRLAYKEPYNSIKLGELTVWRKDAHYLLPQDGNVIFSEEYDLNETEVVWTYEPGKVGYTDREIPKIPETPLPDDYVDPNFLNKRGKRIQLTYKDYWPKQ
;
A
#
# COMPACT_ATOMS: atom_id res chain seq x y z
N MET A 1 5.42 -10.51 20.41
CA MET A 1 5.21 -9.13 20.90
C MET A 1 6.56 -8.64 21.36
N SER A 2 7.13 -7.64 20.68
CA SER A 2 8.40 -7.03 21.06
C SER A 2 8.21 -6.22 22.35
N GLU A 3 9.00 -6.51 23.38
CA GLU A 3 9.03 -5.70 24.61
C GLU A 3 9.66 -4.35 24.30
N VAL A 4 8.94 -3.27 24.62
CA VAL A 4 9.48 -1.91 24.60
C VAL A 4 10.16 -1.66 25.93
N VAL A 5 11.47 -1.37 25.88
CA VAL A 5 12.27 -1.15 27.07
C VAL A 5 12.39 0.35 27.32
N GLU A 6 12.01 0.79 28.51
CA GLU A 6 12.11 2.18 28.95
C GLU A 6 13.55 2.70 28.77
N ASN A 7 13.71 3.89 28.17
CA ASN A 7 15.00 4.50 27.80
C ASN A 7 15.85 3.75 26.75
N LYS A 8 15.26 2.86 25.95
CA LYS A 8 15.92 2.30 24.75
C LYS A 8 15.14 2.62 23.49
N ILE A 9 15.87 2.83 22.40
CA ILE A 9 15.30 2.91 21.05
C ILE A 9 14.88 1.49 20.66
N THR A 10 13.60 1.30 20.37
CA THR A 10 13.05 0.02 19.89
C THR A 10 12.54 0.19 18.47
N GLU A 11 12.88 -0.74 17.58
CA GLU A 11 12.32 -0.78 16.22
C GLU A 11 11.03 -1.58 16.21
N LEU A 12 9.95 -0.99 15.69
CA LEU A 12 8.63 -1.58 15.66
C LEU A 12 8.01 -1.43 14.27
N ASN A 13 7.34 -2.49 13.81
CA ASN A 13 6.52 -2.46 12.60
C ASN A 13 5.10 -2.01 12.97
N ILE A 14 4.73 -0.79 12.58
CA ILE A 14 3.42 -0.21 12.84
C ILE A 14 2.49 -0.53 11.68
N PRO A 15 1.35 -1.19 11.92
CA PRO A 15 0.44 -1.59 10.85
C PRO A 15 -0.20 -0.38 10.16
N CYS A 16 -0.41 -0.50 8.85
CA CYS A 16 -1.04 0.50 8.02
C CYS A 16 -2.44 0.06 7.58
N SER A 17 -3.35 1.02 7.41
CA SER A 17 -4.70 0.79 6.91
C SER A 17 -5.15 1.97 6.07
N ILE A 18 -5.98 1.72 5.05
CA ILE A 18 -6.53 2.75 4.19
C ILE A 18 -7.84 3.27 4.79
N VAL A 19 -8.00 4.59 4.83
CA VAL A 19 -9.27 5.27 5.16
C VAL A 19 -9.67 6.22 4.02
N GLY A 20 -10.97 6.53 3.92
CA GLY A 20 -11.46 7.43 2.87
C GLY A 20 -11.60 6.79 1.47
N LEU A 21 -11.46 5.46 1.35
CA LEU A 21 -11.52 4.74 0.08
C LEU A 21 -12.80 5.00 -0.72
N ILE A 22 -13.97 5.03 -0.06
CA ILE A 22 -15.26 5.23 -0.72
C ILE A 22 -15.35 6.60 -1.40
N GLY A 23 -14.67 7.62 -0.85
CA GLY A 23 -14.61 8.97 -1.41
C GLY A 23 -13.43 9.20 -2.36
N CYS A 24 -12.55 8.21 -2.55
CA CYS A 24 -11.32 8.35 -3.32
C CYS A 24 -11.61 8.50 -4.82
N PRO A 25 -11.14 9.56 -5.50
CA PRO A 25 -11.33 9.77 -6.93
C PRO A 25 -10.82 8.60 -7.78
N ALA A 26 -9.68 8.00 -7.45
CA ALA A 26 -9.18 6.83 -8.17
C ALA A 26 -10.15 5.65 -8.05
N TYR A 27 -10.60 5.34 -6.84
CA TYR A 27 -11.51 4.23 -6.57
C TYR A 27 -12.87 4.41 -7.25
N ILE A 28 -13.44 5.62 -7.15
CA ILE A 28 -14.72 5.98 -7.80
C ILE A 28 -14.64 5.79 -9.32
N ASN A 29 -13.49 6.08 -9.93
CA ASN A 29 -13.27 5.93 -11.37
C ASN A 29 -12.90 4.51 -11.80
N GLY A 30 -12.96 3.52 -10.89
CA GLY A 30 -12.70 2.11 -11.20
C GLY A 30 -11.23 1.71 -11.23
N TYR A 31 -10.32 2.58 -10.75
CA TYR A 31 -8.93 2.23 -10.53
C TYR A 31 -8.75 1.51 -9.20
N HIS A 32 -7.71 0.67 -9.10
CA HIS A 32 -7.34 0.04 -7.85
C HIS A 32 -6.61 1.03 -6.95
N VAL A 33 -6.83 0.90 -5.64
CA VAL A 33 -6.11 1.60 -4.59
C VAL A 33 -5.59 0.54 -3.63
N GLN A 34 -4.29 0.50 -3.39
CA GLN A 34 -3.64 -0.59 -2.65
C GLN A 34 -2.55 -0.08 -1.72
N LEU A 35 -2.43 -0.69 -0.54
CA LEU A 35 -1.26 -0.50 0.33
C LEU A 35 -0.03 -1.12 -0.34
N ALA A 36 0.98 -0.29 -0.59
CA ALA A 36 2.31 -0.74 -1.00
C ALA A 36 3.08 -1.34 0.18
N GLN A 37 2.82 -0.82 1.39
CA GLN A 37 3.42 -1.26 2.65
C GLN A 37 2.30 -1.59 3.64
N ASN A 38 2.27 -2.86 4.09
CA ASN A 38 1.33 -3.28 5.13
C ASN A 38 1.75 -2.78 6.52
N PHE A 39 3.03 -2.47 6.70
CA PHE A 39 3.61 -1.96 7.93
C PHE A 39 4.66 -0.89 7.60
N ILE A 40 4.79 0.12 8.45
CA ILE A 40 5.88 1.09 8.42
C ILE A 40 6.74 0.86 9.65
N LYS A 41 8.05 0.70 9.45
CA LYS A 41 9.01 0.56 10.55
C LYS A 41 9.31 1.90 11.19
N CYS A 42 9.16 1.98 12.50
CA CYS A 42 9.46 3.17 13.30
C CYS A 42 10.48 2.84 14.39
N LYS A 43 11.33 3.81 14.72
CA LYS A 43 12.14 3.83 15.94
C LYS A 43 11.36 4.58 17.01
N VAL A 44 11.09 3.91 18.13
CA VAL A 44 10.31 4.44 19.27
C VAL A 44 11.21 4.55 20.48
N ILE A 45 11.17 5.70 21.17
CA ILE A 45 11.87 5.98 22.43
C ILE A 45 10.88 5.82 23.58
N GLY A 46 11.18 4.92 24.51
CA GLY A 46 10.32 4.66 25.67
C GLY A 46 8.96 4.06 25.27
N ASN A 47 7.94 4.23 26.11
CA ASN A 47 6.67 3.50 25.98
C ASN A 47 5.65 4.13 25.01
N ASN A 48 6.04 5.12 24.22
CA ASN A 48 5.14 5.85 23.31
C ASN A 48 5.03 5.17 21.93
N ILE A 49 4.47 3.96 21.90
CA ILE A 49 4.18 3.26 20.63
C ILE A 49 3.05 4.01 19.90
N PRO A 50 3.25 4.43 18.64
CA PRO A 50 2.19 5.09 17.88
C PRO A 50 1.05 4.11 17.59
N PRO A 51 -0.19 4.60 17.47
CA PRO A 51 -1.30 3.78 16.99
C PRO A 51 -1.06 3.34 15.53
N PRO A 52 -1.79 2.31 15.03
CA PRO A 52 -1.80 1.96 13.62
C PRO A 52 -2.00 3.17 12.71
N PHE A 53 -1.25 3.24 11.61
CA PHE A 53 -1.34 4.35 10.67
C PHE A 53 -2.58 4.23 9.79
N GLN A 54 -3.43 5.25 9.85
CA GLN A 54 -4.60 5.39 8.98
C GLN A 54 -4.25 6.35 7.85
N ILE A 55 -4.06 5.80 6.65
CA ILE A 55 -3.66 6.56 5.47
C ILE A 55 -4.91 7.01 4.73
N ASP A 56 -5.14 8.32 4.72
CA ASP A 56 -6.26 8.93 4.02
C ASP A 56 -6.01 8.99 2.50
N VAL A 57 -6.82 8.25 1.76
CA VAL A 57 -6.79 8.22 0.28
C VAL A 57 -7.95 8.98 -0.34
N SER A 58 -8.75 9.72 0.45
CA SER A 58 -9.98 10.39 0.00
C SER A 58 -9.79 11.39 -1.14
N ARG A 59 -8.56 11.82 -1.41
CA ARG A 59 -8.23 12.75 -2.50
C ARG A 59 -7.21 12.18 -3.49
N LEU A 60 -6.89 10.90 -3.37
CA LEU A 60 -5.92 10.23 -4.23
C LEU A 60 -6.56 9.98 -5.60
N ALA A 61 -5.98 10.59 -6.64
CA ALA A 61 -6.41 10.40 -8.01
C ALA A 61 -5.42 9.50 -8.75
N TYR A 62 -5.92 8.80 -9.77
CA TYR A 62 -5.06 8.07 -10.68
C TYR A 62 -4.31 9.02 -11.60
N LYS A 63 -3.05 8.68 -11.89
CA LYS A 63 -2.21 9.31 -12.90
C LYS A 63 -1.44 8.21 -13.61
N GLU A 64 -1.40 8.25 -14.93
CA GLU A 64 -0.62 7.28 -15.72
C GLU A 64 0.89 7.48 -15.47
N PRO A 65 1.69 6.41 -15.31
CA PRO A 65 1.33 4.99 -15.38
C PRO A 65 0.64 4.44 -14.13
N TYR A 66 1.03 4.94 -12.97
CA TYR A 66 0.39 4.77 -11.68
C TYR A 66 0.69 6.01 -10.83
N ASN A 67 -0.06 6.20 -9.75
CA ASN A 67 0.20 7.26 -8.78
C ASN A 67 0.47 6.65 -7.41
N SER A 68 1.18 7.37 -6.55
CA SER A 68 1.52 6.89 -5.22
C SER A 68 1.47 7.99 -4.17
N ILE A 69 1.30 7.60 -2.91
CA ILE A 69 1.54 8.47 -1.75
C ILE A 69 2.92 8.09 -1.20
N LYS A 70 3.83 9.06 -1.13
CA LYS A 70 5.17 8.88 -0.54
C LYS A 70 5.14 8.97 0.98
N LEU A 71 6.07 8.32 1.66
CA LEU A 71 6.18 8.32 3.12
C LEU A 71 6.34 9.74 3.69
N GLY A 72 7.13 10.59 3.02
CA GLY A 72 7.32 12.00 3.36
C GLY A 72 6.07 12.86 3.13
N GLU A 73 5.15 12.45 2.27
CA GLU A 73 3.87 13.14 2.16
C GLU A 73 3.03 12.92 3.42
N LEU A 74 3.15 11.76 4.07
CA LEU A 74 2.44 11.45 5.30
C LEU A 74 2.92 12.26 6.52
N THR A 75 4.10 12.90 6.45
CA THR A 75 4.61 13.80 7.51
C THR A 75 4.12 15.23 7.35
N VAL A 76 3.67 15.64 6.16
CA VAL A 76 3.36 17.04 5.83
C VAL A 76 1.93 17.21 5.29
N TRP A 77 1.07 16.20 5.39
CA TRP A 77 -0.20 16.19 4.63
C TRP A 77 -1.33 17.10 5.13
N ARG A 78 -1.00 18.35 5.50
CA ARG A 78 -1.72 19.62 5.30
C ARG A 78 -1.48 20.56 6.48
N LYS A 79 -1.62 21.86 6.21
CA LYS A 79 -1.67 22.94 7.21
C LYS A 79 -2.67 22.70 8.36
N ASP A 80 -3.61 21.75 8.19
CA ASP A 80 -4.64 21.40 9.16
C ASP A 80 -4.68 19.88 9.51
N ALA A 81 -3.70 19.08 9.06
CA ALA A 81 -3.72 17.62 9.24
C ALA A 81 -2.71 17.15 10.28
N HIS A 82 -3.20 16.25 11.14
CA HIS A 82 -2.42 15.56 12.15
C HIS A 82 -1.20 14.87 11.52
N TYR A 83 -0.01 15.18 12.04
CA TYR A 83 1.21 14.44 11.76
C TYR A 83 0.97 12.97 12.10
N LEU A 84 1.31 12.03 11.20
CA LEU A 84 1.23 10.60 11.54
C LEU A 84 2.12 10.24 12.72
N LEU A 85 3.22 10.98 12.91
CA LEU A 85 4.12 10.84 14.04
C LEU A 85 3.91 11.96 15.07
N PRO A 86 4.05 11.67 16.38
CA PRO A 86 4.06 12.71 17.40
C PRO A 86 5.22 13.71 17.19
N GLN A 87 4.98 14.99 17.48
CA GLN A 87 5.96 16.07 17.29
C GLN A 87 7.07 16.12 18.35
N ASP A 88 6.93 15.33 19.41
CA ASP A 88 7.86 15.29 20.55
C ASP A 88 9.19 14.59 20.21
N GLY A 89 9.30 13.99 19.02
CA GLY A 89 10.50 13.28 18.56
C GLY A 89 10.68 11.90 19.18
N ASN A 90 9.71 11.42 19.98
CA ASN A 90 9.77 10.09 20.60
C ASN A 90 9.56 8.96 19.59
N VAL A 91 8.99 9.26 18.42
CA VAL A 91 8.83 8.30 17.33
C VAL A 91 9.33 8.93 16.04
N ILE A 92 10.22 8.22 15.36
CA ILE A 92 10.70 8.57 14.03
C ILE A 92 10.52 7.39 13.08
N PHE A 93 10.42 7.66 11.77
CA PHE A 93 10.52 6.59 10.79
C PHE A 93 11.90 5.94 10.82
N SER A 94 11.98 4.66 10.46
CA SER A 94 13.26 3.98 10.31
C SER A 94 14.13 4.70 9.29
N GLU A 95 15.44 4.77 9.56
CA GLU A 95 16.45 5.36 8.67
C GLU A 95 16.64 4.57 7.38
N GLU A 96 16.08 3.36 7.29
CA GLU A 96 16.10 2.55 6.06
C GLU A 96 15.21 3.13 4.95
N TYR A 97 14.32 4.06 5.28
CA TYR A 97 13.42 4.68 4.32
C TYR A 97 13.98 5.98 3.76
N ASP A 98 13.91 6.13 2.44
CA ASP A 98 13.94 7.45 1.82
C ASP A 98 12.50 8.03 1.83
N LEU A 99 12.30 9.15 2.51
CA LEU A 99 10.98 9.77 2.66
C LEU A 99 10.38 10.23 1.33
N ASN A 100 11.19 10.62 0.36
CA ASN A 100 10.71 11.12 -0.93
C ASN A 100 10.45 10.01 -1.94
N GLU A 101 11.09 8.86 -1.76
CA GLU A 101 10.98 7.73 -2.69
C GLU A 101 10.05 6.63 -2.20
N THR A 102 10.05 6.34 -0.90
CA THR A 102 9.31 5.23 -0.28
C THR A 102 7.81 5.42 -0.49
N GLU A 103 7.20 4.47 -1.19
CA GLU A 103 5.77 4.49 -1.52
C GLU A 103 4.98 3.70 -0.50
N VAL A 104 3.85 4.25 -0.05
CA VAL A 104 3.02 3.64 0.99
C VAL A 104 1.67 3.18 0.44
N VAL A 105 1.13 3.92 -0.54
CA VAL A 105 -0.12 3.58 -1.23
C VAL A 105 0.08 3.78 -2.72
N TRP A 106 -0.55 2.93 -3.52
CA TRP A 106 -0.61 3.02 -4.98
C TRP A 106 -2.03 3.20 -5.47
N THR A 107 -2.16 3.86 -6.61
CA THR A 107 -3.33 3.75 -7.49
C THR A 107 -2.92 3.35 -8.88
N TYR A 108 -3.63 2.39 -9.47
CA TYR A 108 -3.28 1.86 -10.78
C TYR A 108 -4.49 1.32 -11.53
N GLU A 109 -4.32 1.16 -12.84
CA GLU A 109 -5.30 0.52 -13.71
C GLU A 109 -5.15 -1.00 -13.63
N PRO A 110 -6.17 -1.75 -13.14
CA PRO A 110 -6.11 -3.21 -13.12
C PRO A 110 -5.97 -3.78 -14.52
N GLY A 111 -5.17 -4.84 -14.68
CA GLY A 111 -4.92 -5.49 -15.97
C GLY A 111 -3.86 -4.82 -16.85
N LYS A 112 -3.47 -3.56 -16.55
CA LYS A 112 -2.23 -2.96 -17.05
C LYS A 112 -1.03 -3.19 -16.12
N VAL A 113 -1.26 -3.93 -15.05
CA VAL A 113 -0.21 -4.43 -14.16
C VAL A 113 0.20 -5.80 -14.67
N GLY A 114 1.33 -5.85 -15.38
CA GLY A 114 1.76 -7.03 -16.11
C GLY A 114 2.81 -6.69 -17.18
N TYR A 115 3.57 -7.67 -17.65
CA TYR A 115 4.55 -7.47 -18.73
C TYR A 115 3.82 -7.30 -20.06
N THR A 116 4.05 -6.17 -20.71
CA THR A 116 4.05 -6.10 -22.19
C THR A 116 5.45 -5.66 -22.61
N ASP A 117 5.90 -6.07 -23.79
CA ASP A 117 7.25 -5.84 -24.36
C ASP A 117 7.66 -4.36 -24.53
N ARG A 118 6.95 -3.42 -23.93
CA ARG A 118 7.15 -1.97 -24.04
C ARG A 118 7.18 -1.34 -22.66
N GLU A 119 8.33 -0.73 -22.38
CA GLU A 119 8.83 0.00 -21.20
C GLU A 119 7.83 0.95 -20.49
N ILE A 120 6.81 0.42 -19.81
CA ILE A 120 5.95 1.21 -18.91
C ILE A 120 6.41 0.93 -17.46
N PRO A 121 6.64 1.96 -16.61
CA PRO A 121 7.02 1.78 -15.21
C PRO A 121 5.97 0.93 -14.48
N LYS A 122 6.38 -0.29 -14.12
CA LYS A 122 5.52 -1.31 -13.51
C LYS A 122 5.49 -1.12 -11.99
N ILE A 123 4.33 -1.36 -11.38
CA ILE A 123 4.29 -1.69 -9.95
C ILE A 123 5.06 -3.00 -9.76
N PRO A 124 6.02 -3.09 -8.82
CA PRO A 124 6.77 -4.31 -8.58
C PRO A 124 5.84 -5.39 -8.01
N GLU A 125 5.27 -6.21 -8.88
CA GLU A 125 4.54 -7.41 -8.47
C GLU A 125 5.53 -8.55 -8.21
N THR A 126 5.35 -9.24 -7.08
CA THR A 126 6.02 -10.52 -6.87
C THR A 126 5.35 -11.56 -7.78
N PRO A 127 6.09 -12.22 -8.69
CA PRO A 127 5.51 -13.25 -9.53
C PRO A 127 4.95 -14.37 -8.66
N LEU A 128 3.80 -14.91 -9.04
CA LEU A 128 3.29 -16.14 -8.42
C LEU A 128 4.27 -17.29 -8.73
N PRO A 129 4.44 -18.26 -7.82
CA PRO A 129 5.14 -19.49 -8.12
C PRO A 129 4.55 -20.18 -9.36
N ASP A 130 5.40 -20.79 -10.20
CA ASP A 130 4.97 -21.48 -11.43
C ASP A 130 3.99 -22.63 -11.17
N ASP A 131 4.02 -23.19 -9.95
CA ASP A 131 3.17 -24.29 -9.49
C ASP A 131 1.93 -23.81 -8.70
N TYR A 132 1.70 -22.50 -8.61
CA TYR A 132 0.55 -21.95 -7.88
C TYR A 132 -0.76 -22.30 -8.57
N VAL A 133 -1.60 -23.09 -7.88
CA VAL A 133 -2.99 -23.38 -8.27
C VAL A 133 -3.92 -22.66 -7.31
N ASP A 134 -4.70 -21.70 -7.82
CA ASP A 134 -5.68 -20.98 -7.00
C ASP A 134 -6.75 -21.97 -6.47
N PRO A 135 -6.88 -22.12 -5.14
CA PRO A 135 -7.85 -23.03 -4.53
C PRO A 135 -9.32 -22.63 -4.79
N ASN A 136 -9.59 -21.40 -5.26
CA ASN A 136 -10.92 -21.00 -5.74
C ASN A 136 -11.26 -21.62 -7.11
N PHE A 137 -10.25 -22.03 -7.88
CA PHE A 137 -10.36 -22.75 -9.14
C PHE A 137 -10.22 -24.27 -8.96
N LEU A 138 -10.43 -24.77 -7.73
CA LEU A 138 -10.72 -26.19 -7.51
C LEU A 138 -11.76 -26.63 -8.54
N ASN A 139 -11.43 -27.72 -9.24
CA ASN A 139 -12.13 -28.22 -10.41
C ASN A 139 -13.58 -28.64 -10.04
N LYS A 140 -14.48 -27.66 -9.87
CA LYS A 140 -15.89 -27.83 -9.53
C LYS A 140 -16.66 -28.32 -10.77
N ARG A 141 -16.32 -29.53 -11.23
CA ARG A 141 -17.05 -30.35 -12.21
C ARG A 141 -17.97 -29.55 -13.16
N GLY A 142 -17.38 -28.62 -13.93
CA GLY A 142 -18.04 -28.01 -15.07
C GLY A 142 -18.94 -26.79 -14.86
N LYS A 143 -19.01 -26.14 -13.69
CA LYS A 143 -19.66 -24.82 -13.62
C LYS A 143 -18.63 -23.70 -13.78
N ARG A 144 -18.45 -23.25 -15.03
CA ARG A 144 -17.71 -22.03 -15.37
C ARG A 144 -18.32 -20.85 -14.60
N ILE A 145 -17.57 -20.28 -13.67
CA ILE A 145 -17.91 -18.98 -13.10
C ILE A 145 -17.50 -17.93 -14.14
N GLN A 146 -18.46 -17.15 -14.61
CA GLN A 146 -18.25 -16.09 -15.59
C GLN A 146 -17.62 -14.89 -14.89
N LEU A 147 -16.29 -14.90 -14.77
CA LEU A 147 -15.52 -13.75 -14.29
C LEU A 147 -15.31 -12.79 -15.48
N THR A 148 -16.35 -12.05 -15.85
CA THR A 148 -16.19 -10.92 -16.77
C THR A 148 -15.62 -9.74 -16.00
N TYR A 149 -14.30 -9.57 -16.08
CA TYR A 149 -13.66 -8.26 -16.05
C TYR A 149 -13.21 -7.94 -17.47
N LYS A 150 -13.37 -6.68 -17.88
CA LYS A 150 -13.27 -6.19 -19.27
C LYS A 150 -12.11 -6.80 -20.09
N ASP A 151 -12.48 -7.29 -21.26
CA ASP A 151 -11.71 -7.34 -22.53
C ASP A 151 -10.33 -8.01 -22.61
N TYR A 152 -9.83 -8.70 -21.58
CA TYR A 152 -8.55 -9.42 -21.68
C TYR A 152 -8.71 -10.95 -21.53
N TRP A 153 -8.53 -11.67 -22.64
CA TRP A 153 -8.42 -13.13 -22.67
C TRP A 153 -6.94 -13.53 -22.51
N PRO A 154 -6.56 -14.35 -21.53
CA PRO A 154 -5.38 -15.19 -21.67
C PRO A 154 -5.73 -16.30 -22.68
N LYS A 155 -5.08 -16.28 -23.84
CA LYS A 155 -5.15 -17.39 -24.81
C LYS A 155 -4.43 -18.59 -24.20
N GLN A 156 -5.13 -19.74 -24.15
CA GLN A 156 -4.52 -21.05 -23.96
C GLN A 156 -3.76 -21.48 -25.21
#